data_AF-A0A2V6SSN5-F1
#
_entry.id   AF-A0A2V6SSN5-F1
#
_cell.length_a   1.000
_cell.length_b   1.000
_cell.length_c   1.000
_cell.angle_alpha   90.00
_cell.angle_beta   90.00
_cell.angle_gamma   90.00
#
_symmetry.space_group_name_H-M   'P 1'
#
loop_
_entity.id
_entity.type
_entity.pdbx_description
1 polymer ?
#
loop_
_entity_poly.entity_id
_entity_poly.type
_entity_poly.pdbx_seq_one_letter_code
_entity_poly.pdbx_strand_id
1 'polypeptide(L)'
;GAIAGALLAGAIFYGIALVSRGGMGGGDVKLAAMIGAFVGWQRVLVAIFLAVVAGGIVGLALLLTGRKRRKDPLPFGPFLALGGLLSALWGPALLGWYLE
;
A
#
# COMPACT_ATOMS: atom_id res chain seq x y z
N GLY A 1 -18.18 1.34 2.04
CA GLY A 1 -18.60 1.35 0.63
C GLY A 1 -17.40 1.44 -0.30
N ALA A 2 -17.50 0.84 -1.48
CA ALA A 2 -16.45 0.79 -2.50
C ALA A 2 -15.95 2.19 -2.92
N ILE A 3 -16.89 3.11 -3.18
CA ILE A 3 -16.57 4.50 -3.59
C ILE A 3 -15.72 5.21 -2.52
N ALA A 4 -16.10 5.09 -1.25
CA ALA A 4 -15.35 5.68 -0.15
C ALA A 4 -13.94 5.10 -0.04
N GLY A 5 -13.78 3.79 -0.24
CA GLY A 5 -12.46 3.15 -0.22
C GLY A 5 -11.58 3.57 -1.39
N ALA A 6 -12.15 3.66 -2.60
CA ALA A 6 -11.45 4.12 -3.79
C ALA A 6 -10.97 5.56 -3.65
N LEU A 7 -11.86 6.45 -3.19
CA LEU A 7 -11.55 7.86 -2.96
C LEU A 7 -10.51 8.03 -1.86
N LEU A 8 -10.65 7.33 -0.73
CA LEU A 8 -9.70 7.41 0.38
C LEU A 8 -8.30 6.98 -0.06
N ALA A 9 -8.18 5.78 -0.65
CA ALA A 9 -6.89 5.24 -1.06
C ALA A 9 -6.28 6.03 -2.22
N GLY A 10 -7.11 6.41 -3.19
CA GLY A 10 -6.72 7.27 -4.30
C GLY A 10 -6.22 8.63 -3.84
N ALA A 11 -6.92 9.30 -2.92
CA ALA A 11 -6.53 10.60 -2.38
C ALA A 11 -5.22 10.53 -1.59
N ILE A 12 -5.06 9.50 -0.75
CA ILE A 12 -3.82 9.28 0.02
C ILE A 12 -2.64 9.13 -0.94
N PHE A 13 -2.72 8.21 -1.90
CA PHE A 13 -1.61 7.95 -2.83
C PHE A 13 -1.38 9.10 -3.80
N TYR A 14 -2.43 9.80 -4.22
CA TYR A 14 -2.30 11.01 -5.02
C TYR A 14 -1.58 12.13 -4.25
N GLY A 15 -1.90 12.32 -2.96
CA GLY A 15 -1.19 13.24 -2.09
C GLY A 15 0.30 12.89 -1.94
N ILE A 16 0.61 11.59 -1.75
CA ILE A 16 2.00 11.12 -1.71
C ILE A 16 2.70 11.34 -3.07
N ALA A 17 2.03 11.11 -4.19
CA ALA A 17 2.58 11.36 -5.52
C ALA A 17 2.94 12.84 -5.73
N LEU A 18 2.12 13.77 -5.24
CA LEU A 18 2.40 15.21 -5.29
C LEU A 18 3.61 15.59 -4.42
N VAL A 19 3.66 15.10 -3.18
CA VAL A 19 4.75 15.41 -2.23
C VAL A 19 6.08 14.78 -2.65
N SER A 20 6.05 13.57 -3.23
CA SER A 20 7.24 12.82 -3.62
C SER A 20 7.93 13.33 -4.89
N ARG A 21 7.38 14.35 -5.57
CA ARG A 21 7.95 14.99 -6.77
C ARG A 21 8.42 13.97 -7.83
N GLY A 22 7.61 12.94 -8.09
CA GLY A 22 7.93 11.86 -9.04
C GLY A 22 8.51 10.59 -8.42
N GLY A 23 8.67 10.53 -7.09
CA GLY A 23 9.08 9.32 -6.37
C GLY A 23 8.02 8.20 -6.35
N MET A 24 6.75 8.53 -6.61
CA MET A 24 5.65 7.57 -6.69
C MET A 24 4.96 7.65 -8.05
N GLY A 25 4.77 6.51 -8.70
CA GLY A 25 4.20 6.43 -10.06
C GLY A 25 2.68 6.59 -10.05
N GLY A 26 2.13 7.19 -11.11
CA GLY A 26 0.67 7.27 -11.29
C GLY A 26 -0.02 5.89 -11.37
N GLY A 27 0.73 4.83 -11.68
CA GLY A 27 0.25 3.45 -11.59
C GLY A 27 -0.09 3.02 -10.16
N ASP A 28 0.72 3.40 -9.17
CA ASP A 28 0.50 3.05 -7.76
C ASP A 28 -0.76 3.73 -7.21
N VAL A 29 -1.04 4.97 -7.64
CA VAL A 29 -2.26 5.70 -7.29
C VAL A 29 -3.51 4.99 -7.82
N LYS A 30 -3.49 4.55 -9.08
CA LYS A 30 -4.60 3.80 -9.68
C LYS A 30 -4.80 2.46 -8.99
N LEU A 31 -3.70 1.75 -8.70
CA LEU A 31 -3.74 0.46 -8.01
C LEU A 31 -4.30 0.60 -6.59
N ALA A 32 -3.89 1.63 -5.84
CA ALA A 32 -4.44 1.95 -4.52
C ALA A 32 -5.95 2.21 -4.58
N ALA A 33 -6.40 2.99 -5.56
CA ALA A 33 -7.83 3.28 -5.75
C ALA A 33 -8.63 2.00 -6.10
N MET A 34 -8.10 1.12 -6.95
CA MET A 34 -8.75 -0.16 -7.28
C MET A 34 -8.83 -1.09 -6.07
N ILE A 35 -7.75 -1.20 -5.29
CA ILE A 35 -7.75 -1.97 -4.05
C ILE A 35 -8.77 -1.38 -3.07
N GLY A 36 -8.76 -0.06 -2.88
CA GLY A 36 -9.74 0.63 -2.03
C GLY A 36 -11.19 0.40 -2.46
N ALA A 37 -11.46 0.37 -3.77
CA ALA A 37 -12.78 0.02 -4.30
C ALA A 37 -13.17 -1.41 -3.94
N PHE A 38 -12.22 -2.34 -4.02
CA PHE A 38 -12.44 -3.77 -3.84
C PHE A 38 -12.60 -4.19 -2.37
N VAL A 39 -11.67 -3.79 -1.49
CA VAL A 39 -11.71 -4.15 -0.07
C VAL A 39 -12.50 -3.17 0.79
N GLY A 40 -12.79 -1.97 0.28
CA GLY A 40 -13.49 -0.92 1.01
C GLY A 40 -12.59 -0.12 1.97
N TRP A 41 -13.13 0.99 2.48
CA TRP A 41 -12.38 1.99 3.23
C TRP A 41 -11.77 1.52 4.57
N GLN A 42 -12.38 0.54 5.25
CA GLN A 42 -11.83 0.01 6.51
C GLN A 42 -10.59 -0.84 6.26
N ARG A 43 -10.68 -1.76 5.29
CA ARG A 43 -9.64 -2.74 4.99
C ARG A 43 -8.52 -2.18 4.12
N VAL A 44 -8.76 -1.08 3.39
CA VAL A 44 -7.70 -0.46 2.59
C VAL A 44 -6.59 0.13 3.47
N LEU A 45 -6.91 0.61 4.68
CA LEU A 45 -5.88 1.07 5.62
C LEU A 45 -4.95 -0.08 6.05
N VAL A 46 -5.52 -1.27 6.30
CA VAL A 46 -4.75 -2.49 6.58
C VAL A 46 -3.89 -2.88 5.37
N ALA A 47 -4.44 -2.81 4.16
CA ALA A 47 -3.70 -3.10 2.93
C ALA A 47 -2.47 -2.18 2.77
N ILE A 48 -2.67 -0.87 2.97
CA ILE A 48 -1.59 0.13 2.89
C ILE A 48 -0.55 -0.12 3.97
N PHE A 49 -0.97 -0.40 5.20
CA PHE A 49 -0.07 -0.72 6.30
C PHE A 49 0.82 -1.93 5.99
N LEU A 50 0.21 -3.05 5.56
CA LEU A 50 0.93 -4.26 5.18
C LEU A 50 1.90 -4.01 4.01
N ALA A 51 1.50 -3.19 3.04
CA ALA A 51 2.36 -2.80 1.93
C ALA A 51 3.59 -2.00 2.39
N VAL A 52 3.40 -1.03 3.29
CA VAL A 52 4.50 -0.23 3.85
C VAL A 52 5.44 -1.10 4.67
N VAL A 53 4.92 -2.00 5.50
CA VAL A 53 5.74 -2.92 6.31
C VAL A 53 6.54 -3.87 5.41
N ALA A 54 5.90 -4.51 4.43
CA ALA A 54 6.57 -5.41 3.49
C ALA A 54 7.63 -4.68 2.65
N GLY A 55 7.27 -3.52 2.09
CA GLY A 55 8.20 -2.69 1.33
C GLY A 55 9.36 -2.15 2.17
N GLY A 56 9.11 -1.81 3.43
CA GLY A 56 10.12 -1.37 4.39
C GLY A 56 11.10 -2.48 4.76
N ILE A 57 10.62 -3.69 5.06
CA ILE A 57 11.47 -4.85 5.36
C ILE A 57 12.36 -5.19 4.17
N VAL A 58 11.78 -5.28 2.96
CA VAL A 58 12.54 -5.60 1.75
C VAL A 58 13.50 -4.46 1.40
N GLY A 59 13.07 -3.21 1.51
CA GLY A 59 13.92 -2.03 1.30
C GLY A 59 15.11 -2.00 2.26
N LEU A 60 14.88 -2.29 3.54
CA LEU A 60 15.93 -2.37 4.55
C LEU A 60 16.90 -3.53 4.27
N ALA A 61 16.39 -4.71 3.94
CA ALA A 61 17.22 -5.86 3.59
C ALA A 61 18.10 -5.59 2.35
N LEU A 62 17.55 -4.92 1.31
CA LEU A 62 18.31 -4.53 0.12
C LEU A 62 19.38 -3.48 0.43
N LEU A 63 19.11 -2.57 1.37
CA LEU A 63 20.09 -1.59 1.82
C LEU A 63 21.23 -2.25 2.63
N LEU A 64 20.89 -3.17 3.54
CA LEU A 64 21.86 -3.90 4.37
C LEU A 64 22.75 -4.83 3.56
N THR A 65 22.21 -5.46 2.52
CA THR A 65 22.98 -6.33 1.60
C THR A 65 23.81 -5.54 0.58
N GLY A 66 23.74 -4.21 0.57
CA GLY A 66 24.47 -3.35 -0.38
C GLY A 66 23.98 -3.46 -1.82
N ARG A 67 22.88 -4.18 -2.07
CA ARG A 67 22.29 -4.39 -3.41
C ARG A 67 21.60 -3.14 -3.95
N LYS A 68 21.15 -2.24 -3.05
CA LYS A 68 20.60 -0.92 -3.40
C LYS A 68 21.19 0.17 -2.52
N ARG A 69 21.30 1.37 -3.08
CA ARG A 69 21.64 2.60 -2.36
C ARG A 69 20.37 3.30 -1.87
N ARG A 70 20.50 4.16 -0.85
CA ARG A 70 19.38 4.94 -0.27
C ARG A 70 18.55 5.73 -1.28
N LYS A 71 19.14 6.10 -2.42
CA LYS A 71 18.48 6.89 -3.48
C LYS A 71 17.92 6.05 -4.62
N ASP A 72 18.12 4.73 -4.60
CA ASP A 72 17.63 3.87 -5.65
C ASP A 72 16.11 3.69 -5.50
N PRO A 73 15.31 3.99 -6.53
CA PRO A 73 13.86 3.88 -6.45
C PRO A 73 13.46 2.43 -6.19
N LEU A 74 12.55 2.23 -5.24
CA LEU A 74 11.93 0.95 -4.95
C LEU A 74 10.48 1.01 -5.46
N PRO A 75 10.08 0.14 -6.40
CA PRO A 75 8.71 0.14 -6.90
C PRO A 75 7.76 -0.27 -5.77
N PHE A 76 6.78 0.59 -5.46
CA PHE A 76 5.85 0.35 -4.36
C PHE A 76 4.68 -0.57 -4.76
N GLY A 77 4.32 -0.58 -6.05
CA GLY A 77 3.23 -1.37 -6.61
C GLY A 77 3.19 -2.86 -6.21
N PRO A 78 4.29 -3.63 -6.27
CA PRO A 78 4.29 -5.03 -5.86
C PRO A 78 3.91 -5.23 -4.39
N PHE A 79 4.42 -4.38 -3.49
CA PHE A 79 4.10 -4.45 -2.06
C PHE A 79 2.66 -4.02 -1.80
N LEU A 80 2.16 -3.03 -2.55
CA LEU A 80 0.77 -2.59 -2.48
C LEU A 80 -0.19 -3.68 -2.95
N ALA A 81 0.13 -4.39 -4.03
CA ALA A 81 -0.64 -5.54 -4.50
C ALA A 81 -0.66 -6.65 -3.45
N LEU A 82 0.48 -6.96 -2.84
CA LEU A 82 0.56 -7.94 -1.75
C LEU A 82 -0.28 -7.53 -0.53
N GLY A 83 -0.15 -6.28 -0.07
CA GLY A 83 -0.96 -5.76 1.04
C GLY A 83 -2.46 -5.78 0.73
N GLY A 84 -2.85 -5.43 -0.51
CA GLY A 84 -4.23 -5.53 -0.99
C GLY A 84 -4.76 -6.95 -0.98
N LEU A 85 -3.98 -7.92 -1.46
CA LEU A 85 -4.35 -9.34 -1.46
C LEU A 85 -4.50 -9.88 -0.04
N LEU A 86 -3.54 -9.60 0.85
CA LEU A 86 -3.59 -10.02 2.24
C LEU A 86 -4.80 -9.42 2.96
N SER A 87 -5.09 -8.15 2.73
CA SER A 87 -6.27 -7.49 3.29
C SER A 87 -7.58 -8.01 2.70
N ALA A 88 -7.60 -8.44 1.44
CA ALA A 88 -8.78 -9.05 0.83
C ALA A 88 -9.09 -10.44 1.42
N LEU A 89 -8.05 -11.27 1.61
CA LEU A 89 -8.19 -12.64 2.08
C LEU A 89 -8.36 -12.73 3.60
N TRP A 90 -7.59 -11.97 4.37
CA TRP A 90 -7.59 -12.00 5.83
C TRP A 90 -8.24 -10.78 6.50
N GLY A 91 -8.75 -9.80 5.74
CA GLY A 91 -9.38 -8.60 6.29
C GLY A 91 -10.51 -8.86 7.30
N PRO A 92 -11.42 -9.84 7.09
CA PRO A 92 -12.43 -10.19 8.09
C PRO A 92 -11.81 -10.77 9.38
N ALA A 93 -10.79 -11.64 9.25
CA ALA A 93 -10.14 -12.28 10.39
C ALA A 93 -9.26 -11.28 11.18
N LEU A 94 -8.56 -10.38 10.50
CA LEU A 94 -7.74 -9.32 11.10
C LEU A 94 -8.60 -8.28 11.82
N LEU A 95 -9.79 -7.95 11.30
CA LEU A 95 -10.73 -7.08 11.99
C LEU A 95 -11.31 -7.74 13.25
N GLY A 96 -11.50 -9.07 13.24
CA GLY A 96 -11.87 -9.84 14.43
C GLY A 96 -10.80 -9.73 15.52
N TRP A 97 -9.54 -9.97 15.19
CA TRP A 97 -8.41 -9.83 16.13
C TRP A 97 -8.19 -8.41 16.68
N TYR A 98 -8.65 -7.37 15.98
CA TYR A 98 -8.48 -5.98 16.39
C TYR A 98 -9.66 -5.43 17.20
N LEU A 99 -10.82 -6.10 17.14
CA LEU A 99 -12.06 -5.70 17.81
C LEU A 99 -12.45 -6.63 18.98
N GLU A 100 -11.74 -7.74 19.15
CA GLU A 100 -11.69 -8.54 20.38
C GLU A 100 -10.59 -8.02 21.32
#